data_AF-A0A2H5ATA7-F1
#
_entry.id   AF-A0A2H5ATA7-F1
#
_cell.length_a   1.000
_cell.length_b   1.000
_cell.length_c   1.000
_cell.angle_alpha   90.00
_cell.angle_beta   90.00
_cell.angle_gamma   90.00
#
_symmetry.space_group_name_H-M   'P 1'
#
loop_
_entity.id
_entity.type
_entity.pdbx_description
1 polymer ?
#
loop_
_entity_poly.entity_id
_entity_poly.type
_entity_poly.pdbx_seq_one_letter_code
_entity_poly.pdbx_strand_id
1 'polypeptide(L)'
;MLKHLLPAREPAGAPSPGPASSSIEVTPRPVDIKCMGRRYRATGADGTLTITDVTDITRPVRLGTAHPDGAGTWQVRTARRSCRTPARDLADAIALLHEIAWPTRPLWPQGPS
;
A
#
# COMPACT_ATOMS: atom_id res chain seq x y z
N MET A 1 -57.01 34.69 -37.16
CA MET A 1 -57.26 33.74 -38.28
C MET A 1 -56.07 32.79 -38.37
N LEU A 2 -56.31 31.47 -38.22
CA LEU A 2 -55.56 30.27 -38.68
C LEU A 2 -54.08 30.45 -39.12
N LYS A 3 -53.09 29.62 -38.72
CA LYS A 3 -53.08 28.15 -38.80
C LYS A 3 -51.78 27.52 -38.22
N HIS A 4 -51.96 26.27 -37.84
CA HIS A 4 -51.10 25.23 -37.26
C HIS A 4 -49.81 24.92 -38.06
N LEU A 5 -48.70 24.61 -37.37
CA LEU A 5 -47.70 23.60 -37.79
C LEU A 5 -46.69 23.34 -36.65
N LEU A 6 -46.75 22.13 -36.06
CA LEU A 6 -45.66 21.55 -35.26
C LEU A 6 -44.45 21.24 -36.15
N PRO A 7 -43.23 21.21 -35.58
CA PRO A 7 -42.24 20.23 -35.99
C PRO A 7 -41.92 19.24 -34.87
N ALA A 8 -42.00 17.97 -35.26
CA ALA A 8 -41.31 16.76 -34.81
C ALA A 8 -40.68 16.72 -33.39
N ARG A 9 -41.21 15.83 -32.56
CA ARG A 9 -40.43 15.13 -31.53
C ARG A 9 -39.49 14.16 -32.25
N GLU A 10 -38.20 14.22 -31.95
CA GLU A 10 -37.28 13.07 -31.98
C GLU A 10 -36.16 13.28 -30.93
N PRO A 11 -35.55 12.21 -30.42
CA PRO A 11 -35.45 11.99 -28.98
C PRO A 11 -34.05 12.25 -28.41
N ALA A 12 -34.01 12.52 -27.10
CA ALA A 12 -32.95 12.19 -26.15
C ALA A 12 -31.54 12.02 -26.77
N GLY A 13 -30.93 13.14 -27.14
CA GLY A 13 -29.48 13.22 -27.34
C GLY A 13 -28.79 12.83 -26.03
N ALA A 14 -27.89 11.87 -26.14
CA ALA A 14 -27.16 11.19 -25.08
C ALA A 14 -26.65 12.08 -23.94
N PRO A 15 -26.48 11.54 -22.72
CA PRO A 15 -25.73 12.22 -21.69
C PRO A 15 -24.36 12.58 -22.25
N SER A 16 -24.01 13.86 -22.22
CA SER A 16 -22.64 14.32 -22.42
C SER A 16 -21.72 13.37 -21.66
N PRO A 17 -20.73 12.72 -22.31
CA PRO A 17 -19.64 12.16 -21.56
C PRO A 17 -19.03 13.35 -20.83
N GLY A 18 -19.24 13.43 -19.52
CA GLY A 18 -18.35 14.21 -18.67
C GLY A 18 -16.91 13.81 -19.00
N PRO A 19 -15.89 14.59 -18.60
CA PRO A 19 -14.55 14.05 -18.62
C PRO A 19 -14.57 12.80 -17.75
N ALA A 20 -14.70 11.64 -18.41
CA ALA A 20 -14.24 10.38 -17.90
C ALA A 20 -12.77 10.68 -17.67
N SER A 21 -12.44 10.95 -16.41
CA SER A 21 -11.09 11.08 -15.92
C SER A 21 -10.47 9.72 -16.18
N SER A 22 -9.99 9.57 -17.40
CA SER A 22 -9.47 8.33 -17.91
C SER A 22 -8.13 8.17 -17.23
N SER A 23 -8.10 7.13 -16.42
CA SER A 23 -6.94 6.28 -16.28
C SER A 23 -5.69 6.98 -15.80
N ILE A 24 -5.57 7.03 -14.47
CA ILE A 24 -4.44 6.39 -13.82
C ILE A 24 -5.02 5.68 -12.60
N GLU A 25 -5.68 4.56 -12.86
CA GLU A 25 -5.52 3.42 -11.95
C GLU A 25 -4.06 2.99 -12.09
N VAL A 26 -3.12 3.78 -11.56
CA VAL A 26 -1.85 3.24 -11.10
C VAL A 26 -2.31 2.30 -10.01
N THR A 27 -2.59 1.05 -10.40
CA THR A 27 -2.49 -0.06 -9.50
C THR A 27 -1.03 -0.02 -9.10
N PRO A 28 -0.68 0.44 -7.89
CA PRO A 28 0.68 0.30 -7.46
C PRO A 28 0.92 -1.21 -7.43
N ARG A 29 1.58 -1.74 -8.46
CA ARG A 29 1.72 -3.18 -8.63
C ARG A 29 2.30 -3.71 -7.32
N PRO A 30 1.53 -4.50 -6.56
CA PRO A 30 2.02 -4.97 -5.30
C PRO A 30 3.21 -5.87 -5.59
N VAL A 31 4.34 -5.57 -4.96
CA VAL A 31 5.54 -6.36 -5.08
C VAL A 31 5.45 -7.47 -4.05
N ASP A 32 5.58 -8.72 -4.50
CA ASP A 32 5.70 -9.87 -3.62
C ASP A 32 7.18 -10.07 -3.29
N ILE A 33 7.52 -10.00 -2.00
CA ILE A 33 8.88 -10.11 -1.48
C ILE A 33 8.94 -11.31 -0.54
N LYS A 34 9.89 -12.21 -0.78
CA LYS A 34 10.22 -13.27 0.16
C LYS A 34 11.39 -12.83 1.02
N CYS A 35 11.19 -12.76 2.33
CA CYS A 35 12.23 -12.37 3.29
C CYS A 35 12.06 -13.18 4.58
N MET A 36 13.14 -13.53 5.28
CA MET A 36 13.07 -14.28 6.55
C MET A 36 12.23 -15.57 6.50
N GLY A 37 12.21 -16.26 5.35
CA GLY A 37 11.38 -17.46 5.14
C GLY A 37 9.88 -17.21 5.01
N ARG A 38 9.43 -15.95 5.05
CA ARG A 38 8.04 -15.50 4.97
C ARG A 38 7.77 -14.78 3.66
N ARG A 39 6.49 -14.61 3.34
CA ARG A 39 6.04 -13.92 2.12
C ARG A 39 5.37 -12.61 2.50
N TYR A 40 5.83 -11.52 1.92
CA TYR A 40 5.34 -10.18 2.18
C TYR A 40 4.88 -9.53 0.89
N ARG A 41 3.79 -8.77 0.98
CA ARG A 41 3.28 -7.95 -0.09
C ARG A 41 3.53 -6.49 0.25
N ALA A 42 4.36 -5.83 -0.55
CA ALA A 42 4.59 -4.39 -0.46
C ALA A 42 3.72 -3.68 -1.50
N THR A 43 2.86 -2.77 -1.05
CA THR A 43 2.00 -1.96 -1.93
C THR A 43 2.38 -0.50 -1.77
N GLY A 44 2.94 0.11 -2.82
CA GLY A 44 3.43 1.49 -2.76
C GLY A 44 2.40 2.52 -3.19
N ALA A 45 1.86 3.29 -2.26
CA ALA A 45 0.99 4.43 -2.58
C ALA A 45 1.70 5.73 -2.17
N ASP A 46 1.81 6.69 -3.10
CA ASP A 46 2.34 8.03 -2.81
C ASP A 46 3.75 8.01 -2.16
N GLY A 47 4.63 7.13 -2.67
CA GLY A 47 5.99 6.94 -2.11
C GLY A 47 6.04 6.21 -0.76
N THR A 48 4.91 5.78 -0.22
CA THR A 48 4.84 4.97 1.00
C THR A 48 4.50 3.53 0.68
N LEU A 49 5.37 2.60 1.06
CA LEU A 49 5.18 1.16 0.90
C LEU A 49 4.43 0.60 2.10
N THR A 50 3.21 0.12 1.91
CA THR A 50 2.50 -0.65 2.94
C THR A 50 2.95 -2.10 2.87
N ILE A 51 3.45 -2.63 3.99
CA ILE A 51 3.95 -4.00 4.09
C ILE A 51 2.93 -4.87 4.82
N THR A 52 2.54 -5.95 4.15
CA THR A 52 1.60 -6.95 4.67
C THR A 52 2.25 -8.33 4.60
N ASP A 53 2.31 -9.06 5.71
CA ASP A 53 2.62 -10.49 5.70
C ASP A 53 1.46 -11.23 5.02
N VAL A 54 1.79 -11.91 3.93
CA VAL A 54 0.88 -12.76 3.13
C VAL A 54 1.39 -14.20 3.15
N THR A 55 2.09 -14.58 4.21
CA THR A 55 2.58 -15.95 4.40
C THR A 55 1.39 -16.91 4.45
N ASP A 56 0.35 -16.51 5.19
CA ASP A 56 -0.97 -17.12 5.10
C ASP A 56 -1.87 -16.26 4.19
N ILE A 57 -2.16 -16.76 2.99
CA ILE A 57 -2.96 -16.03 2.00
C ILE A 57 -4.41 -15.81 2.43
N THR A 58 -4.92 -16.61 3.39
CA THR A 58 -6.28 -16.50 3.91
C THR A 58 -6.38 -15.49 5.05
N ARG A 59 -5.25 -15.15 5.68
CA ARG A 59 -5.14 -14.23 6.82
C ARG A 59 -3.97 -13.27 6.64
N PRO A 60 -4.05 -12.32 5.69
CA PRO A 60 -3.02 -11.31 5.52
C PRO A 60 -2.90 -10.42 6.76
N VAL A 61 -1.69 -10.25 7.28
CA VAL A 61 -1.42 -9.40 8.45
C VAL A 61 -0.63 -8.17 8.06
N ARG A 62 -1.25 -6.98 8.19
CA ARG A 62 -0.56 -5.71 7.95
C ARG A 62 0.45 -5.44 9.05
N LEU A 63 1.74 -5.36 8.70
CA LEU A 63 2.81 -5.04 9.65
C LEU A 63 2.94 -3.53 9.88
N GLY A 64 2.86 -2.77 8.80
CA GLY A 64 3.09 -1.33 8.85
C GLY A 64 3.34 -0.72 7.48
N THR A 65 3.98 0.45 7.50
CA THR A 65 4.40 1.18 6.30
C THR A 65 5.90 1.47 6.36
N ALA A 66 6.53 1.53 5.21
CA ALA A 66 7.93 1.84 5.00
C ALA A 66 8.01 2.94 3.94
N HIS A 67 8.71 4.02 4.24
CA HIS A 67 8.88 5.16 3.34
C HIS A 67 10.38 5.45 3.18
N PRO A 68 10.95 5.32 1.97
CA PRO A 68 12.33 5.73 1.71
C PRO A 68 12.41 7.26 1.66
N ASP A 69 13.26 7.84 2.52
CA ASP A 69 13.47 9.30 2.65
C ASP A 69 14.37 9.87 1.55
N GLY A 70 14.83 9.04 0.60
CA GLY A 70 15.75 9.42 -0.49
C GLY A 70 17.21 9.61 -0.06
N ALA A 71 17.46 9.95 1.20
CA ALA A 71 18.80 10.10 1.79
C ALA A 71 19.47 8.77 2.22
N GLY A 72 19.02 7.64 1.67
CA GLY A 72 19.48 6.31 2.10
C GLY A 72 18.98 5.89 3.49
N THR A 73 17.95 6.57 4.02
CA THR A 73 17.25 6.17 5.24
C THR A 73 15.81 5.79 4.94
N TRP A 74 15.28 4.89 5.76
CA TRP A 74 13.91 4.42 5.67
C TRP A 74 13.17 4.78 6.95
N GLN A 75 12.00 5.37 6.79
CA GLN A 75 11.05 5.56 7.86
C GLN A 75 10.09 4.39 7.89
N VAL A 76 10.21 3.54 8.91
CA VAL A 76 9.29 2.42 9.14
C VAL A 76 8.29 2.81 10.23
N ARG A 77 7.01 2.59 9.98
CA ARG A 77 5.91 2.87 10.92
C ARG A 77 5.07 1.62 11.10
N THR A 78 5.03 1.10 12.31
CA THR A 78 4.11 0.04 12.73
C THR A 78 2.99 0.64 13.58
N ALA A 79 1.98 -0.16 13.93
CA ALA A 79 0.97 0.23 14.92
C ALA A 79 1.57 0.53 16.31
N ARG A 80 2.75 -0.04 16.63
CA ARG A 80 3.39 0.11 17.94
C ARG A 80 4.38 1.27 18.00
N ARG A 81 5.15 1.49 16.92
CA ARG A 81 6.27 2.43 16.91
C ARG A 81 6.62 2.88 15.49
N SER A 82 7.10 4.11 15.38
CA SER A 82 7.82 4.61 14.21
C SER A 82 9.32 4.70 14.48
N CYS A 83 10.13 4.16 13.57
CA CYS A 83 11.58 4.21 13.62
C CYS A 83 12.12 4.74 12.29
N ARG A 84 13.17 5.56 12.34
CA ARG A 84 13.97 5.92 11.16
C ARG A 84 15.28 5.16 11.25
N THR A 85 15.62 4.43 10.20
CA THR A 85 16.79 3.54 10.17
C THR A 85 17.55 3.69 8.85
N PRO A 86 18.89 3.59 8.85
CA PRO A 86 19.64 3.42 7.62
C PRO A 86 19.39 2.01 7.06
N ALA A 87 18.36 1.84 6.23
CA ALA A 87 18.10 0.59 5.54
C ALA A 87 18.71 0.64 4.14
N ARG A 88 19.49 -0.38 3.80
CA ARG A 88 20.12 -0.50 2.47
C ARG A 88 19.11 -0.84 1.39
N ASP A 89 18.05 -1.56 1.75
CA ASP A 89 17.06 -2.08 0.82
C ASP A 89 15.69 -2.27 1.52
N LEU A 90 14.64 -2.46 0.72
CA LEU A 90 13.30 -2.83 1.17
C LEU A 90 13.30 -4.07 2.08
N ALA A 91 14.12 -5.08 1.79
CA ALA A 91 14.19 -6.28 2.62
C ALA A 91 14.60 -5.98 4.07
N ASP A 92 15.51 -5.02 4.28
CA ASP A 92 15.98 -4.57 5.58
C ASP A 92 14.86 -3.82 6.34
N ALA A 93 14.15 -2.94 5.64
CA ALA A 93 12.97 -2.25 6.19
C ALA A 93 11.85 -3.24 6.59
N ILE A 94 11.63 -4.31 5.81
CA ILE A 94 10.67 -5.37 6.13
C ILE A 94 11.12 -6.15 7.36
N ALA A 95 12.40 -6.51 7.47
CA ALA A 95 12.94 -7.22 8.63
C ALA A 95 12.75 -6.39 9.92
N LEU A 96 12.99 -5.09 9.86
CA LEU A 96 12.76 -4.17 10.98
C LEU A 96 11.27 -4.03 11.33
N LEU A 97 10.39 -3.89 10.34
CA LEU A 97 8.94 -3.89 10.57
C LEU A 97 8.49 -5.19 11.25
N HIS A 98 9.01 -6.33 10.81
CA HIS A 98 8.73 -7.64 11.40
C HIS A 98 9.21 -7.72 12.85
N GLU A 99 10.46 -7.32 13.14
CA GLU A 99 10.99 -7.31 14.51
C GLU A 99 10.17 -6.40 15.44
N ILE A 100 9.75 -5.23 14.96
CA ILE A 100 8.95 -4.28 15.77
C ILE A 100 7.52 -4.80 15.97
N ALA A 101 6.91 -5.39 14.95
CA ALA A 101 5.55 -5.92 15.02
C ALA A 101 5.47 -7.20 15.86
N TRP A 102 6.48 -8.07 15.70
CA TRP A 102 6.65 -9.33 16.41
C TRP A 102 8.10 -9.44 16.88
N PRO A 103 8.43 -8.81 18.01
CA PRO A 103 9.74 -9.03 18.60
C PRO A 103 9.83 -10.51 18.89
N THR A 104 10.73 -11.21 18.19
CA THR A 104 11.09 -12.57 18.56
C THR A 104 11.58 -12.47 19.99
N ARG A 105 10.73 -12.95 20.90
CA ARG A 105 10.90 -12.85 22.34
C ARG A 105 12.39 -13.00 22.68
N PRO A 106 13.03 -12.07 23.39
CA PRO A 106 14.36 -12.33 23.91
C PRO A 106 14.22 -13.56 24.82
N LEU A 107 14.84 -14.66 24.42
CA LEU A 107 14.93 -15.88 25.23
C LEU A 107 15.81 -15.53 26.43
N TRP A 108 15.20 -15.01 27.49
CA TRP A 108 15.78 -14.78 28.82
C TRP A 108 16.86 -13.66 28.88
N PRO A 109 16.91 -12.84 29.94
CA PRO A 109 18.13 -12.12 30.28
C PRO A 109 19.11 -13.14 30.85
N GLN A 110 20.23 -13.42 30.20
CA GLN A 110 21.32 -14.21 30.79
C GLN A 110 21.61 -13.66 32.19
N GLY A 111 21.17 -14.38 33.23
CA GLY A 111 21.49 -14.03 34.61
C GLY A 111 23.00 -14.24 34.81
N PRO A 112 23.69 -13.35 35.53
CA PRO A 112 25.11 -13.57 35.81
C PRO A 112 25.26 -14.87 36.61
N SER A 113 26.24 -15.68 36.19
CA SER A 113 26.63 -16.94 36.84
C SER A 113 27.37 -16.71 38.16
#